data_AF-A0A969APQ9-F1
#
_entry.id   AF-A0A969APQ9-F1
#
_cell.length_a   1.000
_cell.length_b   1.000
_cell.length_c   1.000
_cell.angle_alpha   90.00
_cell.angle_beta   90.00
_cell.angle_gamma   90.00
#
_symmetry.space_group_name_H-M   'P 1'
#
loop_
_entity.id
_entity.type
_entity.pdbx_description
1 polymer ?
#
loop_
_entity_poly.entity_id
_entity_poly.type
_entity_poly.pdbx_seq_one_letter_code
_entity_poly.pdbx_strand_id
1 'polypeptide(L)'
;MSSKTKRGDGVARKITHPVRFADDEYEQLKLKAYNARVSLTEFIRRAALRRQVVEPPPPPQLNWKLYEELNSIGVNLNQIAKAVNRAVKSGKGANVDVERLQNLVTKLNASIRETQMQLLECGVTDDEED
;
A
#
# COMPACT_ATOMS: atom_id res chain seq x y z
N MET A 1 35.53 19.84 22.18
CA MET A 1 34.92 19.60 20.85
C MET A 1 33.93 18.43 20.97
N SER A 2 32.64 18.64 20.71
CA SER A 2 31.65 17.57 20.81
C SER A 2 31.86 16.54 19.69
N SER A 3 32.04 15.28 20.07
CA SER A 3 32.15 14.17 19.11
C SER A 3 30.87 14.11 18.27
N LYS A 4 30.99 14.27 16.95
CA LYS A 4 29.87 14.14 15.99
C LYS A 4 29.13 12.79 16.09
N THR A 5 29.72 11.82 16.79
CA THR A 5 29.15 10.51 17.08
C THR A 5 28.07 10.53 18.16
N LYS A 6 27.98 11.58 19.01
CA LYS A 6 26.95 11.69 20.05
C LYS A 6 25.84 12.67 19.64
N ARG A 7 24.59 12.31 19.95
CA ARG A 7 23.42 13.20 19.90
C ARG A 7 23.57 14.32 20.93
N GLY A 8 22.75 15.38 20.82
CA GLY A 8 22.78 16.53 21.74
C GLY A 8 22.48 16.15 23.20
N ASP A 9 21.78 15.04 23.40
CA ASP A 9 21.46 14.39 24.68
C ASP A 9 22.57 13.44 25.20
N GLY A 10 23.71 13.35 24.50
CA GLY A 10 24.84 12.49 24.88
C GLY A 10 24.76 11.04 24.38
N VAL A 11 23.65 10.62 23.75
CA VAL A 11 23.48 9.24 23.25
C VAL A 11 24.38 8.99 22.04
N ALA A 12 25.18 7.92 22.08
CA ALA A 12 26.05 7.53 20.96
C ALA A 12 25.26 6.95 19.78
N ARG A 13 25.55 7.44 18.58
CA ARG A 13 25.03 6.93 17.30
C ARG A 13 25.85 5.70 16.89
N LYS A 14 25.29 4.50 17.07
CA LYS A 14 25.98 3.21 16.81
C LYS A 14 25.49 2.47 15.55
N ILE A 15 24.28 2.77 15.07
CA ILE A 15 23.65 2.06 13.94
C ILE A 15 24.01 2.78 12.63
N THR A 16 24.42 2.01 11.62
CA THR A 16 24.71 2.51 10.27
C THR A 16 23.81 1.83 9.25
N HIS A 17 23.21 2.61 8.35
CA HIS A 17 22.39 2.12 7.24
C HIS A 17 22.96 2.66 5.91
N PRO A 18 23.49 1.81 5.01
CA PRO A 18 24.05 2.25 3.75
C PRO A 18 22.96 2.63 2.75
N VAL A 19 23.08 3.81 2.12
CA VAL A 19 22.17 4.31 1.09
C VAL A 19 22.95 4.51 -0.20
N ARG A 20 22.39 4.08 -1.34
CA ARG A 20 22.98 4.27 -2.67
C ARG A 20 22.32 5.47 -3.34
N PHE A 21 23.12 6.25 -4.05
CA PHE A 21 22.69 7.41 -4.82
C PHE A 21 23.25 7.28 -6.23
N ALA A 22 22.54 7.80 -7.22
CA ALA A 22 23.12 8.15 -8.50
C ALA A 22 24.07 9.35 -8.36
N ASP A 23 24.95 9.55 -9.34
CA ASP A 23 25.98 10.59 -9.28
C ASP A 23 25.37 12.00 -9.16
N ASP A 24 24.31 12.28 -9.91
CA ASP A 24 23.60 13.55 -9.90
C ASP A 24 22.86 13.79 -8.57
N GLU A 25 22.24 12.76 -8.00
CA GLU A 25 21.60 12.81 -6.67
C GLU A 25 22.61 13.14 -5.58
N TYR A 26 23.80 12.52 -5.64
CA TYR A 26 24.85 12.71 -4.66
C TYR A 26 25.42 14.14 -4.71
N GLU A 27 25.66 14.67 -5.91
CA GLU A 27 26.13 16.06 -6.09
C GLU A 27 25.08 17.08 -5.63
N GLN A 28 23.80 16.86 -5.91
CA GLN A 28 22.73 17.69 -5.38
C GLN A 28 22.71 17.70 -3.84
N LEU A 29 22.88 16.54 -3.20
CA LEU A 29 22.91 16.46 -1.74
C LEU A 29 24.14 17.15 -1.14
N LYS A 30 25.31 17.03 -1.78
CA LYS A 30 26.53 17.78 -1.39
C LYS A 30 26.29 19.28 -1.44
N LEU A 31 25.74 19.79 -2.54
CA LEU A 31 25.47 21.21 -2.70
C LEU A 31 24.49 21.72 -1.63
N LYS A 32 23.41 20.98 -1.37
CA LYS A 32 22.45 21.31 -0.31
C LYS A 32 23.07 21.30 1.07
N ALA A 33 23.93 20.32 1.38
CA ALA A 33 24.65 20.25 2.66
C ALA A 33 25.64 21.41 2.83
N TYR A 34 26.38 21.76 1.77
CA TYR A 34 27.29 22.89 1.74
C TYR A 34 26.56 24.21 2.02
N ASN A 35 25.45 24.46 1.31
CA ASN A 35 24.63 25.66 1.51
C ASN A 35 24.04 25.73 2.92
N ALA A 36 23.69 24.58 3.50
CA ALA A 36 23.19 24.47 4.87
C ALA A 36 24.30 24.49 5.95
N ARG A 37 25.59 24.60 5.58
CA ARG A 37 26.76 24.60 6.47
C ARG A 37 26.79 23.43 7.46
N VAL A 38 26.36 22.26 7.02
CA VAL A 38 26.37 21.02 7.80
C VAL A 38 27.06 19.91 7.01
N SER A 39 27.53 18.86 7.68
CA SER A 39 28.05 17.70 6.95
C SER A 39 26.93 17.01 6.18
N LEU A 40 27.27 16.36 5.07
CA LEU A 40 26.32 15.59 4.26
C LEU A 40 25.48 14.60 5.11
N THR A 41 26.13 13.87 6.02
CA THR A 41 25.43 12.92 6.92
C THR A 41 24.46 13.60 7.87
N GLU A 42 24.81 14.79 8.39
CA GLU A 42 23.92 15.55 9.27
C GLU A 42 22.78 16.20 8.46
N PHE A 43 23.06 16.65 7.24
CA PHE A 43 22.05 17.14 6.30
C PHE A 43 21.00 16.06 6.00
N ILE A 44 21.44 14.87 5.56
CA ILE A 44 20.56 13.73 5.27
C ILE A 44 19.74 13.36 6.50
N ARG A 45 20.38 13.30 7.68
CA ARG A 45 19.67 13.00 8.94
C ARG A 45 18.61 14.05 9.27
N ARG A 46 18.93 15.34 9.17
CA ARG A 46 17.95 16.41 9.41
C ARG A 46 16.83 16.37 8.39
N ALA A 47 17.14 16.15 7.12
CA ALA A 47 16.14 16.05 6.06
C ALA A 47 15.20 14.85 6.29
N ALA A 48 15.73 13.70 6.68
CA ALA A 48 14.96 12.48 6.96
C ALA A 48 14.11 12.58 8.23
N LEU A 49 14.59 13.28 9.27
CA LEU A 49 13.87 13.40 10.55
C LEU A 49 12.97 14.64 10.66
N ARG A 50 13.22 15.71 9.89
CA ARG A 50 12.43 16.96 9.93
C ARG A 50 11.31 17.00 8.90
N ARG A 51 11.33 16.13 7.88
CA ARG A 51 10.22 16.04 6.94
C ARG A 51 9.13 15.23 7.62
N GLN A 52 7.98 15.86 7.88
CA GLN A 52 6.76 15.12 8.14
C GLN A 52 6.56 14.22 6.93
N VAL A 53 6.69 12.92 7.13
CA VAL A 53 6.15 11.97 6.17
C VAL A 53 4.66 12.28 6.22
N VAL A 54 4.11 12.83 5.13
CA VAL A 54 2.67 12.75 4.92
C VAL A 54 2.48 11.25 4.74
N GLU A 55 2.25 10.56 5.85
CA GLU A 55 1.77 9.20 5.80
C GLU A 55 0.51 9.31 4.95
N PRO A 56 0.45 8.65 3.78
CA PRO A 56 -0.85 8.50 3.14
C PRO A 56 -1.78 7.97 4.24
N PRO A 57 -3.01 8.49 4.36
CA PRO A 57 -3.94 8.03 5.38
C PRO A 57 -3.88 6.50 5.38
N PRO A 58 -3.75 5.87 6.56
CA PRO A 58 -3.64 4.42 6.63
C PRO A 58 -4.73 3.87 5.72
N PRO A 59 -4.41 3.00 4.75
CA PRO A 59 -5.40 2.48 3.84
C PRO A 59 -6.59 2.05 4.69
N PRO A 60 -7.83 2.43 4.33
CA PRO A 60 -9.01 2.12 5.14
C PRO A 60 -8.88 0.66 5.55
N GLN A 61 -9.04 0.35 6.84
CA GLN A 61 -8.82 -0.99 7.40
C GLN A 61 -9.49 -1.98 6.45
N LEU A 62 -8.70 -2.52 5.52
CA LEU A 62 -9.30 -3.27 4.42
C LEU A 62 -9.86 -4.49 5.14
N ASN A 63 -11.10 -4.84 4.87
CA ASN A 63 -11.66 -6.02 5.48
C ASN A 63 -10.91 -7.21 4.84
N TRP A 64 -9.88 -7.73 5.51
CA TRP A 64 -9.01 -8.79 4.96
C TRP A 64 -9.83 -10.01 4.54
N LYS A 65 -10.93 -10.27 5.25
CA LYS A 65 -11.91 -11.30 4.91
C LYS A 65 -12.62 -10.98 3.59
N LEU A 66 -13.07 -9.74 3.40
CA LEU A 66 -13.66 -9.27 2.14
C LEU A 66 -12.65 -9.37 0.98
N TYR A 67 -11.40 -9.02 1.20
CA TYR A 67 -10.34 -9.15 0.20
C TYR A 67 -10.13 -10.61 -0.23
N GLU A 68 -10.10 -11.53 0.74
CA GLU A 68 -9.96 -12.97 0.48
C GLU A 68 -11.18 -13.53 -0.28
N GLU A 69 -12.40 -13.11 0.09
CA GLU A 69 -13.64 -13.49 -0.58
C GLU A 69 -13.66 -13.01 -2.05
N LEU A 70 -13.32 -11.73 -2.29
CA LEU A 70 -13.26 -11.17 -3.64
C LEU A 70 -12.17 -11.84 -4.50
N ASN A 71 -11.01 -12.12 -3.92
CA ASN A 71 -9.93 -12.84 -4.60
C ASN A 71 -10.38 -14.26 -5.01
N SER A 72 -11.05 -14.97 -4.11
CA SER A 72 -11.61 -16.31 -4.39
C SER A 72 -12.64 -16.28 -5.52
N ILE A 73 -13.53 -15.28 -5.54
CA ILE A 73 -14.51 -15.09 -6.62
C ILE A 73 -13.79 -14.82 -7.95
N GLY A 74 -12.80 -13.92 -7.95
CA GLY A 74 -12.02 -13.58 -9.14
C GLY A 74 -11.26 -14.77 -9.73
N VAL A 75 -10.63 -15.59 -8.89
CA VAL A 75 -9.94 -16.83 -9.30
C VAL A 75 -10.93 -17.79 -9.98
N ASN A 76 -12.10 -17.99 -9.38
CA ASN A 76 -13.12 -18.88 -9.92
C ASN A 76 -13.67 -18.39 -11.29
N LEU A 77 -13.95 -17.09 -11.43
CA LEU A 77 -14.38 -16.50 -12.69
C LEU A 77 -13.30 -16.64 -13.78
N ASN A 78 -12.03 -16.43 -13.43
CA ASN A 78 -10.92 -16.59 -14.37
C ASN A 78 -10.77 -18.04 -14.86
N GLN A 79 -10.99 -19.03 -13.98
CA GLN A 79 -10.99 -20.44 -14.36
C GLN A 79 -12.13 -20.76 -15.35
N ILE A 80 -13.34 -20.25 -15.10
CA ILE A 80 -14.48 -20.42 -16.01
C ILE A 80 -14.18 -19.77 -17.36
N ALA A 81 -13.70 -18.51 -17.37
CA ALA A 81 -13.35 -17.80 -18.60
C ALA A 81 -12.29 -18.55 -19.42
N LYS A 82 -11.24 -19.07 -18.76
CA LYS A 82 -10.19 -19.89 -19.42
C LYS A 82 -10.75 -21.19 -19.99
N ALA A 83 -11.64 -21.87 -19.26
CA ALA A 83 -12.27 -23.11 -19.73
C ALA A 83 -13.15 -22.85 -20.97
N VAL A 84 -13.97 -21.80 -20.93
CA VAL A 84 -14.80 -21.37 -22.07
C VAL A 84 -13.94 -21.01 -23.27
N ASN A 85 -12.93 -20.16 -23.10
CA ASN A 85 -12.03 -19.74 -24.17
C ASN A 85 -11.29 -20.95 -24.79
N ARG A 86 -10.93 -21.95 -24.00
CA ARG A 86 -10.32 -23.19 -24.48
C ARG A 86 -11.31 -24.04 -25.28
N ALA A 87 -12.55 -24.19 -24.80
CA ALA A 87 -13.59 -24.95 -25.48
C ALA A 87 -13.92 -24.34 -26.85
N VAL A 88 -14.15 -23.02 -26.90
CA VAL A 88 -14.43 -22.26 -28.14
C VAL A 88 -13.27 -22.40 -29.13
N LYS A 89 -12.02 -22.22 -28.70
CA LYS A 89 -10.84 -22.41 -29.57
C LYS A 89 -10.69 -23.83 -30.10
N SER A 90 -11.21 -24.83 -29.38
CA SER A 90 -11.14 -26.23 -29.77
C SER A 90 -12.34 -26.68 -30.62
N GLY A 91 -13.22 -25.75 -31.02
CA GLY A 91 -14.44 -26.06 -31.78
C GLY A 91 -15.48 -26.87 -31.02
N LYS A 92 -15.34 -26.99 -29.70
CA LYS A 92 -16.29 -27.70 -28.82
C LYS A 92 -17.23 -26.68 -28.17
N GLY A 93 -18.50 -27.04 -28.01
CA GLY A 93 -19.44 -26.25 -27.22
C GLY A 93 -18.93 -26.09 -25.79
N ALA A 94 -18.94 -24.85 -25.26
CA ALA A 94 -18.57 -24.61 -23.88
C ALA A 94 -19.71 -25.08 -22.97
N ASN A 95 -19.52 -26.23 -22.30
CA ASN A 95 -20.43 -26.68 -21.26
C ASN A 95 -20.14 -25.87 -19.99
N VAL A 96 -20.83 -24.74 -19.82
CA VAL A 96 -20.72 -23.89 -18.64
C VAL A 96 -21.80 -24.30 -17.65
N ASP A 97 -21.37 -24.65 -16.45
CA ASP A 97 -22.27 -24.85 -15.33
C ASP A 97 -22.89 -23.49 -14.92
N VAL A 98 -24.12 -23.28 -15.37
CA VAL A 98 -24.89 -22.04 -15.15
C VAL A 98 -25.18 -21.84 -13.66
N GLU A 99 -25.42 -22.92 -12.90
CA GLU A 99 -25.69 -22.87 -11.47
C GLU A 99 -24.46 -22.40 -10.69
N ARG A 100 -23.28 -22.92 -11.05
CA ARG A 100 -22.01 -22.44 -10.49
C ARG A 100 -21.76 -20.96 -10.80
N LEU A 101 -22.11 -20.50 -11.99
CA LEU A 101 -21.94 -19.10 -12.39
C LEU A 101 -22.90 -18.18 -11.62
N GLN A 102 -24.17 -18.59 -11.47
CA GLN A 102 -25.17 -17.90 -10.66
C GLN A 102 -24.72 -17.79 -9.20
N ASN A 103 -24.16 -18.86 -8.62
CA ASN A 103 -23.62 -18.85 -7.27
C ASN A 103 -22.47 -17.85 -7.09
N LEU A 104 -21.57 -17.71 -8.07
CA LEU A 104 -20.50 -16.72 -8.03
C LEU A 104 -21.03 -15.28 -8.12
N VAL A 105 -22.02 -15.03 -8.98
CA VAL A 105 -22.67 -13.72 -9.09
C VAL A 105 -23.39 -13.34 -7.79
N THR A 106 -24.10 -14.30 -7.18
CA THR A 106 -24.77 -14.08 -5.89
C THR A 106 -23.77 -13.74 -4.78
N LYS A 107 -22.65 -14.46 -4.71
CA LYS A 107 -21.57 -14.15 -3.75
C LYS A 107 -20.96 -12.78 -3.97
N LEU A 108 -20.67 -12.42 -5.23
CA LEU A 108 -20.15 -11.10 -5.57
C LEU A 108 -21.12 -9.98 -5.15
N ASN A 109 -22.41 -10.14 -5.44
CA ASN A 109 -23.43 -9.16 -5.04
C ASN A 109 -23.55 -9.04 -3.52
N ALA A 110 -23.38 -10.12 -2.76
CA ALA A 110 -23.36 -10.09 -1.30
C ALA A 110 -22.17 -9.28 -0.77
N SER A 111 -20.95 -9.54 -1.27
CA SER A 111 -19.74 -8.79 -0.89
C SER A 111 -19.83 -7.30 -1.28
N ILE A 112 -20.43 -6.97 -2.42
CA ILE A 112 -20.69 -5.57 -2.82
C ILE A 112 -21.65 -4.89 -1.83
N ARG A 113 -22.75 -5.54 -1.45
CA ARG A 113 -23.70 -4.98 -0.47
C ARG A 113 -23.06 -4.78 0.90
N GLU A 114 -22.26 -5.73 1.35
CA GLU A 114 -21.50 -5.62 2.61
C GLU A 114 -20.56 -4.41 2.58
N THR A 115 -19.85 -4.22 1.46
CA THR A 115 -18.99 -3.03 1.27
C THR A 115 -19.80 -1.74 1.25
N GLN A 116 -20.96 -1.71 0.59
CA GLN A 116 -21.84 -0.54 0.56
C GLN A 116 -22.37 -0.19 1.96
N MET A 117 -22.76 -1.18 2.78
CA MET A 117 -23.19 -0.94 4.17
C MET A 117 -22.05 -0.40 5.03
N GLN A 118 -20.85 -1.01 4.95
CA GLN A 118 -19.66 -0.53 5.67
C GLN A 118 -19.30 0.92 5.32
N LEU A 119 -19.43 1.31 4.05
CA LEU A 119 -19.16 2.67 3.60
C LEU A 119 -20.25 3.68 4.01
N LEU A 120 -21.52 3.25 4.11
CA LEU A 120 -22.64 4.09 4.57
C LEU A 120 -22.62 4.30 6.09
N GLU A 121 -22.19 3.30 6.86
CA GLU A 121 -22.00 3.40 8.32
C GLU A 121 -20.80 4.28 8.70
N CYS A 122 -19.77 4.40 7.85
CA CYS A 122 -18.67 5.36 8.04
C CYS A 122 -19.07 6.85 7.88
N GLY A 123 -20.32 7.15 7.51
CA GLY A 123 -20.83 8.51 7.32
C GLY A 123 -21.47 9.16 8.55
N VAL A 124 -21.63 8.42 9.66
CA VAL A 124 -22.06 8.98 10.94
C VAL A 124 -20.81 9.12 11.82
N THR A 125 -20.03 10.17 11.59
CA THR A 125 -19.29 10.75 12.70
C THR A 125 -20.36 11.37 13.59
N ASP A 126 -20.57 10.78 14.77
CA ASP A 126 -21.26 11.43 15.87
C ASP A 126 -20.52 12.74 16.16
N ASP A 127 -20.93 13.83 15.51
CA ASP A 127 -20.62 15.19 15.93
C ASP A 127 -21.52 15.51 17.14
N GLU A 128 -21.25 14.84 18.27
CA GLU A 128 -21.71 15.13 19.63
C GLU A 128 -20.49 14.77 20.52
N GLU A 129 -19.86 15.59 21.35
CA GLU A 129 -20.26 16.76 22.13
C GLU A 129 -19.00 17.62 22.42
N ASP A 130 -19.13 18.95 22.39
CA ASP A 130 -18.55 19.91 23.37
C ASP A 130 -18.97 21.37 23.03
#